data_AF-A0A0F3MTL4-F1
#
_entry.id   AF-A0A0F3MTL4-F1
#
_cell.length_a   1.000
_cell.length_b   1.000
_cell.length_c   1.000
_cell.angle_alpha   90.00
_cell.angle_beta   90.00
_cell.angle_gamma   90.00
#
_symmetry.space_group_name_H-M   'P 1'
#
loop_
_entity.id
_entity.type
_entity.pdbx_description
1 polymer ?
#
loop_
_entity_poly.entity_id
_entity_poly.type
_entity_poly.pdbx_seq_one_letter_code
_entity_poly.pdbx_strand_id
1 'polypeptide(L)'
;MERQLAELDSDISIEGRKISKRIQKCLKKKVFYPIAEPISGNSYARSNYSNCPSCKKDWQLKTTFHEIFDYKCNKCLLLGYELHS
;
A
#
# COMPACT_ATOMS: atom_id res chain seq x y z
N MET A 1 11.49 9.87 -1.73
CA MET A 1 10.46 9.28 -2.62
C MET A 1 9.68 8.19 -1.89
N GLU A 2 10.33 7.14 -1.38
CA GLU A 2 9.68 6.03 -0.64
C GLU A 2 8.82 6.50 0.54
N ARG A 3 9.33 7.45 1.34
CA ARG A 3 8.56 8.08 2.43
C ARG A 3 7.19 8.61 1.97
N GLN A 4 7.13 9.29 0.82
CA GLN A 4 5.88 9.84 0.32
C GLN A 4 4.93 8.72 -0.16
N LEU A 5 5.44 7.60 -0.67
CA LEU A 5 4.61 6.43 -0.99
C LEU A 5 4.06 5.72 0.25
N ALA A 6 4.73 5.84 1.41
CA ALA A 6 4.28 5.26 2.66
C ALA A 6 3.23 6.14 3.38
N GLU A 7 3.40 7.46 3.32
CA GLU A 7 2.50 8.45 3.92
C GLU A 7 1.27 8.65 3.04
N LEU A 8 0.10 8.19 3.50
CA LEU A 8 -1.15 8.28 2.75
C LEU A 8 -1.61 9.72 2.51
N ASP A 9 -1.17 10.69 3.29
CA ASP A 9 -1.50 12.11 3.17
C ASP A 9 -0.44 12.91 2.39
N SER A 10 0.60 12.26 1.87
CA SER A 10 1.56 12.92 0.99
C SER A 10 0.95 13.26 -0.37
N ASP A 11 1.51 14.27 -1.05
CA ASP A 11 1.09 14.67 -2.39
C ASP A 11 1.16 13.51 -3.40
N ILE A 12 2.23 12.70 -3.36
CA ILE A 12 2.39 11.54 -4.25
C ILE A 12 1.29 10.51 -4.00
N SER A 13 1.01 10.19 -2.74
CA SER A 13 -0.04 9.23 -2.36
C SER A 13 -1.43 9.74 -2.71
N ILE A 14 -1.68 11.04 -2.55
CA ILE A 14 -2.95 11.68 -2.92
C ILE A 14 -3.16 11.60 -4.43
N GLU A 15 -2.19 12.04 -5.23
CA GLU A 15 -2.32 12.03 -6.70
C GLU A 15 -2.35 10.62 -7.28
N GLY A 16 -1.49 9.72 -6.79
CA GLY A 16 -1.47 8.33 -7.20
C GLY A 16 -2.83 7.64 -6.99
N ARG A 17 -3.44 7.80 -5.82
CA ARG A 17 -4.77 7.24 -5.54
C ARG A 17 -5.88 7.91 -6.36
N LYS A 18 -5.78 9.21 -6.68
CA LYS A 18 -6.71 9.87 -7.61
C LYS A 18 -6.62 9.24 -9.00
N ILE A 19 -5.42 8.97 -9.50
CA ILE A 19 -5.20 8.29 -10.78
C ILE A 19 -5.76 6.86 -10.73
N SER A 20 -5.48 6.07 -9.69
CA SER A 20 -6.05 4.73 -9.53
C SER A 20 -7.58 4.73 -9.57
N LYS A 21 -8.22 5.71 -8.94
CA LYS A 21 -9.69 5.90 -9.00
C LYS A 21 -10.18 6.22 -10.42
N ARG A 22 -9.46 7.05 -11.19
CA ARG A 22 -9.80 7.35 -12.59
C ARG A 22 -9.71 6.09 -13.45
N ILE A 23 -8.61 5.33 -13.34
CA ILE A 23 -8.42 4.07 -14.08
C ILE A 23 -9.52 3.06 -13.72
N GLN A 24 -9.86 2.94 -12.43
CA GLN A 24 -10.94 2.08 -11.97
C GLN A 24 -12.29 2.39 -12.63
N LYS A 25 -12.63 3.68 -12.77
CA LYS A 25 -13.86 4.09 -13.45
C LYS A 25 -13.86 3.68 -14.92
N CYS A 26 -12.73 3.85 -15.62
CA CYS A 26 -12.60 3.49 -17.02
C CYS A 26 -12.67 1.98 -17.25
N LEU A 27 -11.97 1.19 -16.42
CA LEU A 27 -11.85 -0.26 -16.61
C LEU A 27 -13.00 -1.06 -15.97
N LYS A 28 -13.80 -0.44 -15.09
CA LYS A 28 -14.81 -1.12 -14.26
C LYS A 28 -14.25 -2.31 -13.47
N LYS A 29 -12.96 -2.24 -13.10
CA LYS A 29 -12.24 -3.26 -12.32
C LYS A 29 -11.59 -2.61 -11.11
N LYS A 30 -11.41 -3.37 -10.02
CA LYS A 30 -10.65 -2.89 -8.85
C LYS A 30 -9.22 -2.57 -9.28
N VAL A 31 -8.78 -1.36 -8.98
CA VAL A 31 -7.41 -0.88 -9.18
C VAL A 31 -6.86 -0.54 -7.82
N PHE A 32 -5.75 -1.18 -7.46
CA PHE A 32 -5.10 -1.01 -6.17
C PHE A 32 -3.94 -0.04 -6.29
N TYR A 33 -3.74 0.76 -5.25
CA TYR A 33 -2.59 1.65 -5.13
C TYR A 33 -1.52 1.00 -4.23
N PRO A 34 -0.28 0.82 -4.71
CA PRO A 34 0.80 0.29 -3.89
C PRO A 34 1.32 1.37 -2.93
N ILE A 35 1.66 0.97 -1.71
CA ILE A 35 2.31 1.82 -0.72
C ILE A 35 3.62 1.17 -0.25
N ALA A 36 4.64 2.00 -0.03
CA ALA A 36 5.91 1.57 0.51
C ALA A 36 5.82 1.40 2.02
N GLU A 37 6.65 0.55 2.62
CA GLU A 37 6.70 0.37 4.07
C GLU A 37 6.93 1.71 4.82
N PRO A 38 6.24 1.95 5.97
CA PRO A 38 6.52 3.13 6.79
C PRO A 38 7.95 3.08 7.31
N ILE A 39 8.72 4.13 7.04
CA ILE A 39 10.09 4.25 7.55
C ILE A 39 10.01 4.69 9.01
N SER A 40 10.19 3.77 9.95
CA SER A 40 10.36 4.10 11.38
C SER A 40 11.86 4.25 11.71
N GLY A 41 12.38 5.48 11.66
CA GLY A 41 13.78 5.78 12.01
C GLY A 41 14.82 5.36 10.95
N ASN A 42 16.11 5.44 11.31
CA ASN A 42 17.25 5.12 10.42
C ASN A 42 17.48 3.61 10.21
N SER A 43 16.48 2.77 10.47
CA SER A 43 16.64 1.32 10.49
C SER A 43 15.59 0.68 9.59
N TYR A 44 16.05 0.00 8.53
CA TYR A 44 15.27 -0.88 7.66
C TYR A 44 14.83 -2.17 8.39
N ALA A 45 14.33 -2.04 9.62
CA ALA A 45 13.99 -3.19 10.45
C ALA A 45 12.51 -3.55 10.26
N ARG A 46 12.28 -4.72 9.64
CA ARG A 46 11.05 -5.54 9.58
C ARG A 46 9.72 -4.76 9.50
N SER A 47 9.05 -4.89 8.36
CA SER A 47 7.65 -4.55 8.09
C SER A 47 6.79 -4.25 9.30
N ASN A 48 6.54 -2.96 9.51
CA ASN A 48 5.68 -2.44 10.57
C ASN A 48 4.19 -2.41 10.18
N TYR A 49 3.77 -3.14 9.15
CA TYR A 49 2.37 -3.19 8.74
C TYR A 49 1.53 -4.10 9.64
N SER A 50 1.30 -3.69 10.89
CA SER A 50 0.39 -4.41 11.78
C SER A 50 -1.05 -4.44 11.25
N ASN A 51 -1.49 -3.35 10.60
CA ASN A 51 -2.82 -3.22 10.00
C ASN A 51 -2.80 -2.27 8.79
N CYS A 52 -3.88 -2.27 8.01
CA CYS A 52 -4.07 -1.33 6.91
C CYS A 52 -3.94 0.12 7.42
N PRO A 53 -3.05 0.95 6.85
CA PRO A 53 -2.81 2.29 7.37
C PRO A 53 -4.02 3.22 7.25
N SER A 54 -4.95 2.92 6.33
CA SER A 54 -6.18 3.69 6.12
C SER A 54 -7.32 3.27 7.04
N CYS A 55 -7.70 1.99 7.07
CA CYS A 55 -8.88 1.54 7.83
C CYS A 55 -8.57 0.78 9.12
N LYS A 56 -7.29 0.60 9.44
CA LYS A 56 -6.78 -0.08 10.64
C LYS A 56 -7.25 -1.53 10.83
N LYS A 57 -7.82 -2.14 9.78
CA LYS A 57 -8.15 -3.57 9.76
C LYS A 57 -6.96 -4.41 9.33
N ASP A 58 -6.95 -5.67 9.73
CA ASP A 58 -6.04 -6.66 9.18
C ASP A 58 -6.19 -6.73 7.65
N TRP A 59 -5.05 -6.86 7.00
CA TRP A 59 -4.88 -6.86 5.55
C TRP A 59 -3.69 -7.73 5.10
N GLN A 60 -3.06 -8.45 6.02
CA GLN A 60 -1.99 -9.37 5.71
C GLN A 60 -2.55 -10.54 4.89
N LEU A 61 -1.82 -10.92 3.85
CA LEU A 61 -2.16 -12.09 3.05
C LEU A 61 -1.48 -13.32 3.62
N LYS A 62 -2.17 -14.46 3.52
CA LYS A 62 -1.57 -15.78 3.84
C LYS A 62 -0.50 -16.20 2.83
N THR A 63 -0.56 -15.63 1.62
CA THR A 63 0.33 -15.94 0.51
C THR A 63 0.58 -14.66 -0.26
N THR A 64 1.85 -14.36 -0.54
CA THR A 64 2.27 -13.18 -1.28
C THR A 64 1.57 -13.11 -2.63
N PHE A 65 0.95 -11.98 -2.91
CA PHE A 65 0.21 -11.72 -4.14
C PHE A 65 1.13 -11.21 -5.22
N HIS A 66 1.10 -11.85 -6.40
CA HIS A 66 2.01 -11.58 -7.51
C HIS A 66 3.50 -11.60 -7.12
N GLU A 67 3.87 -12.40 -6.11
CA GLU A 67 5.26 -12.56 -5.64
C GLU A 67 5.91 -11.26 -5.12
N ILE A 68 5.12 -10.20 -4.94
CA ILE A 68 5.59 -8.88 -4.52
C ILE A 68 4.84 -8.38 -3.29
N PHE A 69 3.53 -8.61 -3.20
CA PHE A 69 2.69 -7.95 -2.19
C PHE A 69 2.25 -8.88 -1.08
N ASP A 70 2.71 -8.62 0.13
CA ASP A 70 2.33 -9.37 1.34
C ASP A 70 1.03 -8.85 1.97
N TYR A 71 0.59 -7.66 1.55
CA TYR A 71 -0.57 -6.98 2.12
C TYR A 71 -1.57 -6.54 1.05
N LYS A 72 -2.86 -6.74 1.30
CA LYS A 72 -3.95 -6.32 0.40
C LYS A 72 -5.21 -5.94 1.16
N CYS A 73 -5.54 -4.65 1.12
CA CYS A 73 -6.81 -4.16 1.67
C CYS A 73 -7.84 -4.01 0.56
N ASN A 74 -8.83 -4.91 0.52
CA ASN A 74 -9.92 -4.84 -0.46
C ASN A 74 -10.88 -3.66 -0.23
N LYS A 75 -10.96 -3.13 1.00
CA LYS A 75 -11.81 -1.97 1.34
C LYS A 75 -11.19 -0.66 0.88
N CYS A 76 -9.90 -0.47 1.17
CA CYS A 76 -9.17 0.75 0.85
C CYS A 76 -8.51 0.70 -0.53
N LEU A 77 -8.48 -0.47 -1.17
CA LEU A 77 -7.79 -0.73 -2.44
C LEU A 77 -6.31 -0.38 -2.37
N LEU A 78 -5.65 -0.85 -1.31
CA LEU A 78 -4.22 -0.67 -1.08
C LEU A 78 -3.50 -2.01 -1.18
N LEU A 79 -2.28 -1.98 -1.69
CA LEU A 79 -1.31 -3.07 -1.63
C LEU A 79 -0.08 -2.59 -0.86
N GLY A 80 0.48 -3.45 -0.02
CA GLY A 80 1.76 -3.23 0.64
C GLY A 80 2.68 -4.41 0.38
N TYR A 81 3.97 -4.16 0.49
CA TYR A 81 5.01 -5.17 0.36
C TYR A 81 6.05 -4.96 1.47
N GLU A 82 6.71 -6.04 1.86
CA GLU A 82 7.91 -5.96 2.70
C GLU A 82 9.13 -5.89 1.81
N LEU A 83 10.12 -5.08 2.21
CA LEU A 83 11.44 -5.20 1.59
C LEU A 83 12.10 -6.48 2.14
N HIS A 84 12.04 -7.55 1.35
CA HIS A 84 12.83 -8.74 1.63
C HIS A 84 14.30 -8.44 1.29
N SER A 85 15.10 -8.21 2.33
CA SER A 85 16.57 -8.14 2.26
C SER A 85 17.18 -9.52 2.03
#